data_AF-A0A2E0JLT2-F1
#
_entry.id   AF-A0A2E0JLT2-F1
#
_cell.length_a   1.000
_cell.length_b   1.000
_cell.length_c   1.000
_cell.angle_alpha   90.00
_cell.angle_beta   90.00
_cell.angle_gamma   90.00
#
_symmetry.space_group_name_H-M   'P 1'
#
loop_
_entity.id
_entity.type
_entity.pdbx_description
1 polymer ?
#
loop_
_entity_poly.entity_id
_entity_poly.type
_entity_poly.pdbx_seq_one_letter_code
_entity_poly.pdbx_strand_id
1 'polypeptide(L)'
;MVRVGILANPDAGLGGRLGLKGSDGQAELARSKGAEDRSGPRLESMLRHFSRIHRGESRQIEWITSSGRMGTEWIPVDLEIGTTSEVHQSPGKTSASDTQDAVARLLEAGIDLLVYSGGDGTTRDIVASLSGSETPELPVIGVPSGVKMHSGCFASSPKAAAEVLSAWIHGDLLVSSTEVLDLDEDLYRKGKWVVRLYAEAFSPNSPRWMQGSKELIQTESEDEIIIGLSDHIGESIVEDGRLVIWGSGGTLREIGGNIGFELTTLGIDATVGSEQVGTDLAESGLIEILDSHEGPVTLLLSPMGGQGFLIGRGNLQLSPAVLSSIGIDNILGVVTPAKLLTVRSLRIETGDDSLDQEFAAKRYMKVLQGYRTTRILPVSVD
;
A
#
# COMPACT_ATOMS: atom_id res chain seq x y z
N MET A 1 23.92 11.48 -6.35
CA MET A 1 23.02 12.17 -7.31
C MET A 1 21.86 11.23 -7.52
N VAL A 2 20.62 11.70 -7.38
CA VAL A 2 19.41 10.89 -7.59
C VAL A 2 18.86 11.22 -8.97
N ARG A 3 18.55 10.20 -9.76
CA ARG A 3 18.14 10.34 -11.16
C ARG A 3 16.65 10.04 -11.25
N VAL A 4 15.85 11.05 -11.49
CA VAL A 4 14.38 10.93 -11.47
C VAL A 4 13.85 11.04 -12.89
N GLY A 5 13.23 9.97 -13.38
CA GLY A 5 12.48 9.99 -14.61
C GLY A 5 11.21 10.82 -14.46
N ILE A 6 10.91 11.68 -15.42
CA ILE A 6 9.65 12.43 -15.50
C ILE A 6 8.96 12.16 -16.83
N LEU A 7 7.67 11.86 -16.77
CA LEU A 7 6.84 11.67 -17.95
C LEU A 7 5.41 12.19 -17.77
N ALA A 8 4.85 12.88 -18.76
CA ALA A 8 3.43 13.19 -18.82
C ALA A 8 2.81 12.50 -20.04
N ASN A 9 1.73 11.76 -19.86
CA ASN A 9 0.90 11.36 -21.00
C ASN A 9 0.02 12.57 -21.41
N PRO A 10 0.22 13.21 -22.58
CA PRO A 10 -0.48 14.44 -22.95
C PRO A 10 -1.99 14.22 -23.17
N ASP A 11 -2.39 12.99 -23.49
CA ASP A 11 -3.76 12.63 -23.81
C ASP A 11 -4.55 12.18 -22.57
N ALA A 12 -3.88 11.97 -21.44
CA ALA A 12 -4.53 11.55 -20.20
C ALA A 12 -5.39 12.68 -19.59
N GLY A 13 -6.62 12.31 -19.21
CA GLY A 13 -7.54 13.19 -18.49
C GLY A 13 -8.42 14.09 -19.36
N LEU A 14 -8.28 14.05 -20.70
CA LEU A 14 -9.06 14.85 -21.64
C LEU A 14 -10.56 14.51 -21.65
N GLY A 15 -10.90 13.23 -21.47
CA GLY A 15 -12.29 12.75 -21.61
C GLY A 15 -13.21 13.05 -20.41
N GLY A 16 -12.64 13.44 -19.26
CA GLY A 16 -13.39 13.53 -17.99
C GLY A 16 -14.47 14.62 -17.99
N ARG A 17 -14.09 15.87 -18.29
CA ARG A 17 -15.04 17.01 -18.30
C ARG A 17 -16.07 16.93 -19.44
N LEU A 18 -15.74 16.18 -20.49
CA LEU A 18 -16.57 16.01 -21.68
C LEU A 18 -17.47 14.77 -21.61
N GLY A 19 -17.42 14.00 -20.51
CA GLY A 19 -18.22 12.78 -20.34
C GLY A 19 -17.88 11.66 -21.33
N LEU A 20 -16.71 11.70 -21.99
CA LEU A 20 -16.30 10.74 -23.02
C LEU A 20 -15.94 9.35 -22.46
N LYS A 21 -16.09 9.17 -21.14
CA LYS A 21 -15.87 7.92 -20.41
C LYS A 21 -14.45 7.33 -20.51
N GLY A 22 -13.53 8.00 -21.18
CA GLY A 22 -12.11 7.66 -21.38
C GLY A 22 -11.52 8.66 -22.38
N SER A 23 -10.20 8.68 -22.56
CA SER A 23 -9.53 9.53 -23.58
C SER A 23 -8.78 8.71 -24.64
N ASP A 24 -8.65 7.40 -24.43
CA ASP A 24 -7.92 6.50 -25.32
C ASP A 24 -8.58 6.47 -26.71
N GLY A 25 -7.78 6.78 -27.74
CA GLY A 25 -8.22 6.88 -29.13
C GLY A 25 -9.15 8.07 -29.44
N GLN A 26 -9.43 8.95 -28.48
CA GLN A 26 -10.37 10.07 -28.63
C GLN A 26 -9.76 11.44 -28.31
N ALA A 27 -8.44 11.53 -28.14
CA ALA A 27 -7.77 12.77 -27.75
C ALA A 27 -8.04 13.94 -28.73
N GLU A 28 -8.02 13.67 -30.03
CA GLU A 28 -8.30 14.67 -31.08
C GLU A 28 -9.77 15.14 -31.05
N LEU A 29 -10.70 14.22 -30.81
CA LEU A 29 -12.12 14.52 -30.62
C LEU A 29 -12.38 15.30 -29.33
N ALA A 30 -11.65 14.99 -28.26
CA ALA A 30 -11.77 15.71 -27.00
C ALA A 30 -11.28 17.15 -27.15
N ARG A 31 -10.11 17.36 -27.77
CA ARG A 31 -9.57 18.70 -28.04
C ARG A 31 -10.45 19.50 -28.98
N SER A 32 -11.01 18.89 -30.03
CA SER A 32 -11.94 19.59 -30.93
C SER A 32 -13.24 20.02 -30.24
N LYS A 33 -13.60 19.36 -29.13
CA LYS A 33 -14.70 19.74 -28.22
C LYS A 33 -14.28 20.69 -27.10
N GLY A 34 -13.05 21.23 -27.14
CA GLY A 34 -12.54 22.20 -26.18
C GLY A 34 -11.91 21.60 -24.92
N ALA A 35 -11.48 20.33 -24.93
CA ALA A 35 -10.68 19.79 -23.83
C ALA A 35 -9.30 20.46 -23.78
N GLU A 36 -8.94 20.92 -22.59
CA GLU A 36 -7.59 21.38 -22.25
C GLU A 36 -6.78 20.22 -21.65
N ASP A 37 -5.46 20.22 -21.90
CA ASP A 37 -4.57 19.23 -21.33
C ASP A 37 -4.61 19.28 -19.79
N ARG A 38 -4.69 18.10 -19.16
CA ARG A 38 -4.75 17.99 -17.67
C ARG A 38 -3.52 17.36 -17.06
N SER A 39 -2.91 16.39 -17.74
CA SER A 39 -1.77 15.64 -17.23
C SER A 39 -0.57 16.55 -17.00
N GLY A 40 -0.15 17.26 -18.05
CA GLY A 40 0.94 18.22 -18.01
C GLY A 40 0.86 19.27 -16.91
N PRO A 41 -0.21 20.10 -16.86
CA PRO A 41 -0.34 21.14 -15.83
C PRO A 41 -0.35 20.59 -14.39
N ARG A 42 -0.74 19.33 -14.19
CA ARG A 42 -0.73 18.70 -12.87
C ARG A 42 0.65 18.20 -12.50
N LEU A 43 1.44 17.71 -13.45
CA LEU A 43 2.86 17.46 -13.26
C LEU A 43 3.61 18.76 -12.92
N GLU A 44 3.35 19.85 -13.65
CA GLU A 44 3.91 21.17 -13.37
C GLU A 44 3.56 21.63 -11.93
N SER A 45 2.29 21.47 -11.53
CA SER A 45 1.83 21.80 -10.18
C SER A 45 2.56 21.00 -9.08
N MET A 46 2.82 19.72 -9.33
CA MET A 46 3.61 18.86 -8.45
C MET A 46 5.03 19.38 -8.33
N LEU A 47 5.73 19.65 -9.44
CA LEU A 47 7.11 20.16 -9.44
C LEU A 47 7.23 21.51 -8.72
N ARG A 48 6.27 22.43 -8.92
CA ARG A 48 6.23 23.69 -8.19
C ARG A 48 6.04 23.50 -6.70
N HIS A 49 5.26 22.52 -6.26
CA HIS A 49 5.14 22.20 -4.84
C HIS A 49 6.44 21.58 -4.31
N PHE A 50 7.00 20.62 -5.04
CA PHE A 50 8.27 19.95 -4.70
C PHE A 50 9.39 20.97 -4.47
N SER A 51 9.58 21.94 -5.38
CA SER A 51 10.59 23.00 -5.24
C SER A 51 10.47 23.86 -3.97
N ARG A 52 9.27 23.95 -3.39
CA ARG A 52 9.04 24.73 -2.15
C ARG A 52 9.38 23.94 -0.91
N ILE A 53 9.06 22.65 -0.89
CA ILE A 53 9.22 21.77 0.28
C ILE A 53 10.60 21.12 0.34
N HIS A 54 11.23 20.91 -0.81
CA HIS A 54 12.53 20.28 -0.92
C HIS A 54 13.64 21.34 -0.77
N ARG A 55 13.90 21.75 0.49
CA ARG A 55 14.91 22.77 0.84
C ARG A 55 15.85 22.24 1.94
N GLY A 56 16.98 21.68 1.53
CA GLY A 56 18.03 21.13 2.40
C GLY A 56 19.01 20.30 1.56
N GLU A 57 20.29 20.23 1.97
CA GLU A 57 21.45 19.67 1.23
C GLU A 57 21.06 18.83 0.02
N SER A 58 20.95 19.50 -1.13
CA SER A 58 20.50 18.93 -2.37
C SER A 58 21.44 17.79 -2.74
N ARG A 59 21.01 16.55 -2.48
CA ARG A 59 21.41 15.45 -3.36
C ARG A 59 21.13 15.98 -4.75
N GLN A 60 22.17 16.16 -5.56
CA GLN A 60 22.00 16.67 -6.92
C GLN A 60 20.94 15.79 -7.59
N ILE A 61 19.79 16.37 -7.94
CA ILE A 61 18.74 15.68 -8.67
C ILE A 61 19.01 15.90 -10.15
N GLU A 62 19.06 14.82 -10.90
CA GLU A 62 19.02 14.85 -12.36
C GLU A 62 17.63 14.43 -12.81
N TRP A 63 16.90 15.34 -13.45
CA TRP A 63 15.61 15.06 -14.06
C TRP A 63 15.83 14.54 -15.47
N ILE A 64 15.43 13.30 -15.73
CA ILE A 64 15.56 12.67 -17.05
C ILE A 64 14.17 12.61 -17.66
N THR A 65 13.99 13.15 -18.87
CA THR A 65 12.65 13.29 -19.45
C THR A 65 12.64 13.25 -20.98
N SER A 66 11.45 13.33 -21.56
CA SER A 66 11.22 13.56 -22.98
C SER A 66 11.19 15.05 -23.29
N SER A 67 11.77 15.46 -24.42
CA SER A 67 11.54 16.80 -24.96
C SER A 67 10.09 16.97 -25.43
N GLY A 68 9.51 18.15 -25.23
CA GLY A 68 8.15 18.51 -25.66
C GLY A 68 7.05 18.11 -24.65
N ARG A 69 5.86 17.80 -25.18
CA ARG A 69 4.61 17.61 -24.42
C ARG A 69 4.61 16.40 -23.48
N MET A 70 5.52 15.44 -23.62
CA MET A 70 5.64 14.34 -22.65
C MET A 70 6.62 14.66 -21.50
N GLY A 71 7.27 15.81 -21.50
CA GLY A 71 8.25 16.13 -20.47
C GLY A 71 8.55 17.62 -20.33
N THR A 72 9.51 18.13 -21.10
CA THR A 72 10.14 19.45 -20.85
C THR A 72 9.16 20.63 -20.84
N GLU A 73 8.04 20.57 -21.57
CA GLU A 73 7.02 21.65 -21.52
C GLU A 73 6.40 21.85 -20.13
N TRP A 74 6.46 20.84 -19.26
CA TRP A 74 5.85 20.86 -17.93
C TRP A 74 6.86 21.06 -16.80
N ILE A 75 8.14 21.19 -17.12
CA ILE A 75 9.21 21.49 -16.15
C ILE A 75 9.41 23.00 -16.15
N PRO A 76 9.04 23.73 -15.08
CA PRO A 76 9.17 25.17 -15.09
C PRO A 76 10.64 25.61 -15.05
N VAL A 77 11.00 26.50 -15.98
CA VAL A 77 12.36 27.04 -16.13
C VAL A 77 12.81 27.89 -14.94
N ASP A 78 11.88 28.35 -14.11
CA ASP A 78 12.13 29.18 -12.93
C ASP A 78 12.42 28.38 -11.64
N LEU A 79 12.43 27.04 -11.72
CA LEU A 79 12.68 26.19 -10.56
C LEU A 79 14.14 25.73 -10.48
N GLU A 80 14.83 26.11 -9.41
CA GLU A 80 16.15 25.59 -9.05
C GLU A 80 16.04 24.19 -8.40
N ILE A 81 15.59 23.19 -9.17
CA ILE A 81 15.36 21.82 -8.68
C ILE A 81 16.36 20.78 -9.19
N GLY A 82 17.44 21.18 -9.85
CA GLY A 82 18.48 20.27 -10.35
C GLY A 82 18.82 20.49 -11.82
N THR A 83 19.43 19.49 -12.46
CA THR A 83 19.73 19.50 -13.90
C THR A 83 18.70 18.68 -14.66
N THR A 84 18.46 19.02 -15.93
CA THR A 84 17.53 18.29 -16.80
C THR A 84 18.25 17.70 -17.99
N SER A 85 17.96 16.43 -18.29
CA SER A 85 18.51 15.66 -19.40
C SER A 85 17.36 15.13 -20.28
N GLU A 86 17.44 15.36 -21.58
CA GLU A 86 16.44 14.92 -22.57
C GLU A 86 16.94 13.64 -23.27
N VAL A 87 16.24 12.52 -23.07
CA VAL A 87 16.64 11.20 -23.61
C VAL A 87 15.66 10.64 -24.64
N HIS A 88 14.54 11.34 -24.82
CA HIS A 88 13.47 11.01 -25.75
C HIS A 88 12.89 12.30 -26.34
N GLN A 89 12.20 12.22 -27.47
CA GLN A 89 11.51 13.35 -28.09
C GLN A 89 10.04 13.05 -28.34
N SER A 90 9.15 13.89 -27.82
CA SER A 90 7.72 13.72 -27.99
C SER A 90 7.30 13.96 -29.45
N PRO A 91 6.53 13.05 -30.05
CA PRO A 91 5.85 13.34 -31.31
C PRO A 91 4.68 14.32 -31.08
N GLY A 92 4.19 14.93 -32.17
CA GLY A 92 3.06 15.86 -32.09
C GLY A 92 1.75 15.20 -31.63
N LYS A 93 1.47 13.99 -32.11
CA LYS A 93 0.39 13.10 -31.65
C LYS A 93 1.01 11.94 -30.88
N THR A 94 0.45 11.64 -29.71
CA THR A 94 0.95 10.58 -28.82
C THR A 94 0.01 9.37 -28.77
N SER A 95 0.58 8.24 -28.35
CA SER A 95 -0.07 6.95 -28.22
C SER A 95 0.54 6.15 -27.07
N ALA A 96 -0.02 4.97 -26.79
CA ALA A 96 0.52 4.04 -25.79
C ALA A 96 1.98 3.63 -26.12
N SER A 97 2.30 3.41 -27.39
CA SER A 97 3.67 3.05 -27.80
C SER A 97 4.67 4.18 -27.57
N ASP A 98 4.24 5.44 -27.69
CA ASP A 98 5.12 6.59 -27.39
C ASP A 98 5.40 6.69 -25.88
N THR A 99 4.43 6.31 -25.03
CA THR A 99 4.65 6.18 -23.58
C THR A 99 5.66 5.07 -23.30
N GLN A 100 5.51 3.92 -23.96
CA GLN A 100 6.41 2.78 -23.77
C GLN A 100 7.84 3.07 -24.22
N ASP A 101 8.02 3.72 -25.39
CA ASP A 101 9.34 4.12 -25.90
C ASP A 101 10.00 5.15 -24.97
N ALA A 102 9.25 6.16 -24.53
CA ALA A 102 9.77 7.14 -23.58
C ALA A 102 10.23 6.48 -22.27
N VAL A 103 9.45 5.54 -21.71
CA VAL A 103 9.85 4.78 -20.52
C VAL A 103 11.11 3.96 -20.78
N ALA A 104 11.20 3.27 -21.92
CA ALA A 104 12.40 2.50 -22.27
C ALA A 104 13.67 3.39 -22.30
N ARG A 105 13.59 4.59 -22.90
CA ARG A 105 14.70 5.55 -22.92
C ARG A 105 15.07 6.07 -21.53
N LEU A 106 14.09 6.27 -20.66
CA LEU A 106 14.34 6.65 -19.28
C LEU A 106 15.07 5.54 -18.51
N LEU A 107 14.68 4.27 -18.73
CA LEU A 107 15.34 3.12 -18.12
C LEU A 107 16.76 2.91 -18.64
N GLU A 108 16.97 3.00 -19.96
CA GLU A 108 18.32 2.99 -20.57
C GLU A 108 19.21 4.08 -19.99
N ALA A 109 18.62 5.23 -19.68
CA ALA A 109 19.32 6.32 -19.04
C ALA A 109 19.66 6.03 -17.59
N GLY A 110 19.12 5.00 -16.92
CA GLY A 110 19.47 4.60 -15.55
C GLY A 110 18.86 5.48 -14.46
N ILE A 111 17.54 5.73 -14.54
CA ILE A 111 16.78 6.39 -13.49
C ILE A 111 16.66 5.52 -12.23
N ASP A 112 16.50 6.14 -11.06
CA ASP A 112 16.26 5.47 -9.77
C ASP A 112 14.76 5.37 -9.44
N LEU A 113 13.95 6.28 -9.98
CA LEU A 113 12.50 6.37 -9.76
C LEU A 113 11.83 7.09 -10.93
N LEU A 114 10.62 6.67 -11.29
CA LEU A 114 9.79 7.31 -12.32
C LEU A 114 8.61 8.08 -11.70
N VAL A 115 8.57 9.39 -11.88
CA VAL A 115 7.38 10.21 -11.65
C VAL A 115 6.64 10.36 -12.97
N TYR A 116 5.37 10.02 -13.01
CA TYR A 116 4.57 10.22 -14.22
C TYR A 116 3.24 10.90 -13.94
N SER A 117 2.68 11.65 -14.90
CA SER A 117 1.28 12.08 -14.86
C SER A 117 0.45 11.38 -15.91
N GLY A 118 -0.69 10.84 -15.47
CA GLY A 118 -1.51 9.95 -16.27
C GLY A 118 -2.74 9.43 -15.52
N GLY A 119 -3.41 8.46 -16.13
CA GLY A 119 -4.44 7.62 -15.51
C GLY A 119 -4.03 6.15 -15.53
N ASP A 120 -4.92 5.24 -15.12
CA ASP A 120 -4.62 3.80 -15.04
C ASP A 120 -4.13 3.20 -16.38
N GLY A 121 -4.67 3.66 -17.52
CA GLY A 121 -4.15 3.25 -18.84
C GLY A 121 -2.68 3.65 -19.07
N THR A 122 -2.27 4.81 -18.56
CA THR A 122 -0.84 5.23 -18.58
C THR A 122 0.00 4.34 -17.67
N THR A 123 -0.53 3.99 -16.49
CA THR A 123 0.12 3.06 -15.56
C THR A 123 0.33 1.69 -16.18
N ARG A 124 -0.69 1.18 -16.90
CA ARG A 124 -0.63 -0.07 -17.66
C ARG A 124 0.53 -0.06 -18.66
N ASP A 125 0.64 1.01 -19.45
CA ASP A 125 1.69 1.15 -20.46
C ASP A 125 3.08 1.21 -19.82
N ILE A 126 3.22 1.91 -18.68
CA ILE A 126 4.47 1.99 -17.91
C ILE A 126 4.87 0.62 -17.35
N VAL A 127 3.93 -0.10 -16.72
CA VAL A 127 4.23 -1.41 -16.15
C VAL A 127 4.57 -2.43 -17.23
N ALA A 128 3.91 -2.38 -18.39
CA ALA A 128 4.28 -3.22 -19.52
C ALA A 128 5.75 -2.99 -19.95
N SER A 129 6.21 -1.74 -19.97
CA SER A 129 7.63 -1.43 -20.24
C SER A 129 8.57 -1.88 -19.12
N LEU A 130 8.20 -1.71 -17.86
CA LEU A 130 9.02 -2.12 -16.71
C LEU A 130 9.20 -3.64 -16.66
N SER A 131 8.12 -4.41 -16.83
CA SER A 131 8.13 -5.88 -16.82
C SER A 131 9.01 -6.47 -17.93
N GLY A 132 9.20 -5.75 -19.03
CA GLY A 132 10.09 -6.16 -20.13
C GLY A 132 11.55 -5.71 -19.98
N SER A 133 11.90 -5.02 -18.89
CA SER A 133 13.22 -4.43 -18.66
C SER A 133 14.05 -5.21 -17.64
N GLU A 134 15.32 -4.83 -17.48
CA GLU A 134 16.20 -5.39 -16.43
C GLU A 134 15.86 -4.90 -15.01
N THR A 135 14.95 -3.92 -14.88
CA THR A 135 14.55 -3.30 -13.61
C THR A 135 13.02 -3.29 -13.42
N PRO A 136 12.37 -4.47 -13.33
CA PRO A 136 10.91 -4.55 -13.18
C PRO A 136 10.40 -3.96 -11.86
N GLU A 137 11.28 -3.85 -10.86
CA GLU A 137 10.96 -3.32 -9.52
C GLU A 137 11.21 -1.81 -9.37
N LEU A 138 11.52 -1.10 -10.46
CA LEU A 138 11.79 0.33 -10.41
C LEU A 138 10.56 1.09 -9.85
N PRO A 139 10.72 1.87 -8.76
CA PRO A 139 9.58 2.53 -8.13
C PRO A 139 8.97 3.61 -9.04
N VAL A 140 7.64 3.70 -9.01
CA VAL A 140 6.87 4.70 -9.75
C VAL A 140 5.98 5.52 -8.82
N ILE A 141 5.82 6.82 -9.12
CA ILE A 141 4.87 7.72 -8.45
C ILE A 141 3.93 8.31 -9.51
N GLY A 142 2.64 7.94 -9.43
CA GLY A 142 1.60 8.47 -10.29
C GLY A 142 1.06 9.82 -9.80
N VAL A 143 1.17 10.85 -10.62
CA VAL A 143 0.52 12.16 -10.46
C VAL A 143 -0.86 12.09 -11.11
N PRO A 144 -1.96 12.10 -10.33
CA PRO A 144 -3.30 11.80 -10.82
C PRO A 144 -3.78 12.85 -11.83
N SER A 145 -4.03 12.52 -13.10
CA SER A 145 -4.48 13.51 -14.12
C SER A 145 -6.02 13.67 -14.21
N GLY A 146 -6.77 12.67 -13.73
CA GLY A 146 -8.23 12.60 -13.79
C GLY A 146 -8.91 12.36 -12.42
N VAL A 147 -10.04 11.67 -12.43
CA VAL A 147 -10.79 11.27 -11.21
C VAL A 147 -11.07 9.76 -11.14
N LYS A 148 -10.52 9.00 -12.10
CA LYS A 148 -10.79 7.57 -12.33
C LYS A 148 -9.50 6.75 -12.24
N MET A 149 -8.63 7.11 -11.30
CA MET A 149 -7.41 6.37 -11.06
C MET A 149 -7.64 5.48 -9.84
N HIS A 150 -7.32 4.21 -10.00
CA HIS A 150 -7.58 3.14 -9.05
C HIS A 150 -6.30 2.42 -8.62
N SER A 151 -5.25 2.46 -9.44
CA SER A 151 -3.96 1.86 -9.13
C SER A 151 -3.33 2.50 -7.88
N GLY A 152 -2.78 1.69 -6.98
CA GLY A 152 -2.28 2.18 -5.69
C GLY A 152 -0.96 2.95 -5.77
N CYS A 153 -0.34 3.03 -6.95
CA CYS A 153 0.83 3.87 -7.20
C CYS A 153 0.50 5.36 -7.43
N PHE A 154 -0.78 5.75 -7.44
CA PHE A 154 -1.16 7.16 -7.56
C PHE A 154 -1.08 7.88 -6.21
N ALA A 155 -0.57 9.10 -6.21
CA ALA A 155 -0.76 10.01 -5.08
C ALA A 155 -2.19 10.56 -5.06
N SER A 156 -2.68 10.92 -3.87
CA SER A 156 -4.01 11.54 -3.68
C SER A 156 -4.18 12.88 -4.39
N SER A 157 -3.07 13.58 -4.67
CA SER A 157 -3.03 14.86 -5.38
C SER A 157 -1.62 15.16 -5.92
N PRO A 158 -1.47 16.14 -6.83
CA PRO A 158 -0.16 16.60 -7.26
C PRO A 158 0.74 17.06 -6.11
N LYS A 159 0.18 17.74 -5.10
CA LYS A 159 0.94 18.13 -3.90
C LYS A 159 1.41 16.90 -3.13
N ALA A 160 0.53 15.91 -2.96
CA ALA A 160 0.87 14.67 -2.28
C ALA A 160 1.97 13.89 -3.01
N ALA A 161 1.96 13.85 -4.35
CA ALA A 161 3.04 13.23 -5.12
C ALA A 161 4.40 13.90 -4.87
N ALA A 162 4.42 15.23 -4.72
CA ALA A 162 5.63 15.96 -4.35
C ALA A 162 6.11 15.64 -2.92
N GLU A 163 5.19 15.51 -1.95
CA GLU A 163 5.53 15.05 -0.59
C GLU A 163 6.13 13.64 -0.60
N VAL A 164 5.54 12.72 -1.37
CA VAL A 164 6.03 11.33 -1.53
C VAL A 164 7.43 11.34 -2.14
N LEU A 165 7.64 12.07 -3.22
CA LEU A 165 8.96 12.17 -3.85
C LEU A 165 10.00 12.74 -2.89
N SER A 166 9.66 13.82 -2.17
CA SER A 166 10.59 14.42 -1.21
C SER A 166 10.93 13.46 -0.09
N ALA A 167 9.94 12.81 0.54
CA ALA A 167 10.16 11.86 1.62
C ALA A 167 10.98 10.64 1.14
N TRP A 168 10.71 10.12 -0.07
CA TRP A 168 11.51 9.03 -0.65
C TRP A 168 12.96 9.45 -0.90
N ILE A 169 13.21 10.64 -1.45
CA ILE A 169 14.58 11.16 -1.66
C ILE A 169 15.34 11.28 -0.33
N HIS A 170 14.66 11.56 0.78
CA HIS A 170 15.28 11.63 2.11
C HIS A 170 15.46 10.26 2.78
N GLY A 171 14.87 9.19 2.22
CA GLY A 171 14.92 7.83 2.77
C GLY A 171 13.84 7.53 3.81
N ASP A 172 12.80 8.37 3.90
CA ASP A 172 11.72 8.22 4.89
C ASP A 172 10.67 7.18 4.47
N LEU A 173 10.65 6.77 3.20
CA LEU A 173 9.66 5.84 2.64
C LEU A 173 10.32 4.57 2.09
N LEU A 174 9.77 3.42 2.45
CA LEU A 174 10.11 2.14 1.85
C LEU A 174 9.33 1.95 0.55
N VAL A 175 9.93 1.23 -0.41
CA VAL A 175 9.25 0.80 -1.63
C VAL A 175 8.56 -0.55 -1.36
N SER A 176 7.31 -0.68 -1.78
CA SER A 176 6.57 -1.95 -1.75
C SER A 176 5.78 -2.14 -3.05
N SER A 177 5.37 -3.37 -3.32
CA SER A 177 4.44 -3.65 -4.42
C SER A 177 3.06 -3.05 -4.13
N THR A 178 2.36 -2.69 -5.20
CA THR A 178 1.00 -2.20 -5.21
C THR A 178 0.28 -2.65 -6.47
N GLU A 179 -1.03 -2.83 -6.36
CA GLU A 179 -1.87 -3.23 -7.49
C GLU A 179 -1.97 -2.14 -8.55
N VAL A 180 -1.86 -2.55 -9.81
CA VAL A 180 -2.27 -1.77 -10.98
C VAL A 180 -3.60 -2.33 -11.46
N LEU A 181 -4.62 -1.48 -11.40
CA LEU A 181 -6.00 -1.84 -11.72
C LEU A 181 -6.35 -1.26 -13.08
N ASP A 182 -6.94 -2.07 -13.95
CA ASP A 182 -7.43 -1.63 -15.26
C ASP A 182 -8.95 -1.64 -15.29
N LEU A 183 -9.52 -0.56 -15.80
CA LEU A 183 -10.95 -0.45 -16.07
C LEU A 183 -11.16 -0.86 -17.52
N ASP A 184 -11.99 -1.88 -17.75
CA ASP A 184 -12.38 -2.23 -19.12
C ASP A 184 -13.24 -1.09 -19.71
N GLU A 185 -12.60 -0.21 -20.47
CA GLU A 185 -13.24 0.99 -21.02
C GLU A 185 -14.39 0.65 -21.98
N ASP A 186 -14.33 -0.48 -22.68
CA ASP A 186 -15.37 -0.91 -23.61
C ASP A 186 -16.63 -1.41 -22.88
N LEU A 187 -16.45 -2.18 -21.80
CA LEU A 187 -17.52 -2.54 -20.88
C LEU A 187 -18.08 -1.29 -20.18
N TYR A 188 -17.21 -0.36 -19.78
CA TYR A 188 -17.62 0.89 -19.13
C TYR A 188 -18.40 1.83 -20.05
N ARG A 189 -18.03 1.93 -21.34
CA ARG A 189 -18.81 2.64 -22.36
C ARG A 189 -20.22 2.06 -22.47
N LYS A 190 -20.35 0.73 -22.38
CA LYS A 190 -21.63 -0.01 -22.33
C LYS A 190 -22.34 0.06 -20.97
N GLY A 191 -21.81 0.82 -20.01
CA GLY A 191 -22.42 1.04 -18.68
C GLY A 191 -22.11 -0.04 -17.64
N LYS A 192 -21.24 -1.00 -17.94
CA LYS A 192 -20.78 -2.03 -17.00
C LYS A 192 -19.49 -1.59 -16.32
N TRP A 193 -19.48 -1.55 -14.99
CA TRP A 193 -18.29 -1.20 -14.22
C TRP A 193 -17.53 -2.48 -13.87
N VAL A 194 -16.43 -2.77 -14.59
CA VAL A 194 -15.58 -3.94 -14.33
C VAL A 194 -14.13 -3.47 -14.24
N VAL A 195 -13.56 -3.55 -13.05
CA VAL A 195 -12.15 -3.24 -12.76
C VAL A 195 -11.45 -4.55 -12.45
N ARG A 196 -10.27 -4.77 -13.02
CA ARG A 196 -9.48 -6.00 -12.85
C ARG A 196 -8.06 -5.67 -12.44
N LEU A 197 -7.45 -6.56 -11.66
CA LEU A 197 -6.00 -6.55 -11.46
C LEU A 197 -5.32 -6.79 -12.81
N TYR A 198 -4.48 -5.85 -13.23
CA TYR A 198 -3.70 -5.94 -14.45
C TYR A 198 -2.30 -6.49 -14.16
N ALA A 199 -1.62 -5.90 -13.18
CA ALA A 199 -0.25 -6.25 -12.80
C ALA A 199 0.07 -5.66 -11.42
N GLU A 200 1.28 -5.90 -10.95
CA GLU A 200 1.87 -5.20 -9.81
C GLU A 200 2.84 -4.11 -10.28
N ALA A 201 2.95 -3.04 -9.50
CA ALA A 201 3.97 -2.01 -9.65
C ALA A 201 4.63 -1.74 -8.30
N PHE A 202 5.86 -1.22 -8.31
CA PHE A 202 6.54 -0.82 -7.08
C PHE A 202 6.37 0.68 -6.86
N SER A 203 6.10 1.10 -5.63
CA SER A 203 5.89 2.52 -5.31
C SER A 203 6.34 2.83 -3.88
N PRO A 204 6.81 4.06 -3.58
CA PRO A 204 7.06 4.47 -2.21
C PRO A 204 5.77 4.43 -1.38
N ASN A 205 5.79 3.65 -0.30
CA ASN A 205 4.62 3.42 0.54
C ASN A 205 4.41 4.57 1.52
N SER A 206 3.41 5.40 1.26
CA SER A 206 2.95 6.43 2.19
C SER A 206 1.42 6.41 2.31
N PRO A 207 0.87 5.83 3.39
CA PRO A 207 -0.57 5.86 3.65
C PRO A 207 -1.17 7.27 3.74
N ARG A 208 -0.32 8.27 4.06
CA ARG A 208 -0.73 9.67 4.21
C ARG A 208 -0.97 10.37 2.87
N TRP A 209 -0.18 10.05 1.85
CA TRP A 209 -0.13 10.82 0.61
C TRP A 209 -0.56 10.03 -0.62
N MET A 210 -0.40 8.70 -0.58
CA MET A 210 -0.84 7.84 -1.67
C MET A 210 -2.37 7.73 -1.67
N GLN A 211 -2.93 7.78 -2.87
CA GLN A 211 -4.30 7.39 -3.12
C GLN A 211 -4.32 5.87 -2.92
N GLY A 212 -4.59 5.42 -1.69
CA GLY A 212 -4.89 4.01 -1.47
C GLY A 212 -5.91 3.59 -2.52
N SER A 213 -5.67 2.46 -3.19
CA SER A 213 -6.59 1.92 -4.19
C SER A 213 -7.98 2.07 -3.62
N LYS A 214 -8.81 2.95 -4.23
CA LYS A 214 -10.19 3.13 -3.77
C LYS A 214 -10.73 1.73 -3.63
N GLU A 215 -11.21 1.38 -2.44
CA GLU A 215 -11.90 0.13 -2.15
C GLU A 215 -12.98 -0.12 -3.21
N LEU A 216 -12.56 -0.66 -4.35
CA LEU A 216 -13.34 -1.50 -5.23
C LEU A 216 -12.95 -2.91 -4.83
N ILE A 217 -13.17 -3.21 -3.55
CA ILE A 217 -13.40 -4.56 -3.10
C ILE A 217 -14.78 -4.91 -3.67
N GLN A 218 -14.77 -5.43 -4.89
CA GLN A 218 -15.66 -6.49 -5.33
C GLN A 218 -14.71 -7.55 -5.88
N THR A 219 -14.48 -8.70 -5.26
CA THR A 219 -15.08 -9.31 -4.09
C THR A 219 -14.07 -10.41 -3.76
N GLU A 220 -13.14 -10.17 -2.85
CA GLU A 220 -12.87 -11.28 -1.95
C GLU A 220 -13.97 -11.14 -0.91
N SER A 221 -14.83 -12.15 -0.76
CA SER A 221 -15.70 -12.17 0.42
C SER A 221 -14.81 -12.06 1.65
N GLU A 222 -15.33 -11.56 2.77
CA GLU A 222 -14.58 -11.59 4.03
C GLU A 222 -14.03 -13.00 4.29
N ASP A 223 -14.78 -14.02 3.86
CA ASP A 223 -14.40 -15.43 3.84
C ASP A 223 -13.12 -15.72 3.03
N GLU A 224 -12.95 -15.19 1.82
CA GLU A 224 -11.74 -15.39 1.00
C GLU A 224 -10.50 -14.77 1.65
N ILE A 225 -10.65 -13.60 2.28
CA ILE A 225 -9.56 -12.96 3.04
C ILE A 225 -9.21 -13.77 4.29
N ILE A 226 -10.23 -14.30 4.97
CA ILE A 226 -10.03 -15.18 6.12
C ILE A 226 -9.32 -16.46 5.70
N ILE A 227 -9.66 -17.06 4.55
CA ILE A 227 -8.93 -18.20 3.97
C ILE A 227 -7.47 -17.82 3.70
N GLY A 228 -7.21 -16.66 3.07
CA GLY A 228 -5.84 -16.21 2.84
C GLY A 228 -5.05 -15.95 4.13
N LEU A 229 -5.70 -15.43 5.17
CA LEU A 229 -5.10 -15.31 6.51
C LEU A 229 -4.80 -16.68 7.12
N SER A 230 -5.72 -17.63 6.99
CA SER A 230 -5.56 -19.02 7.42
C SER A 230 -4.35 -19.68 6.79
N ASP A 231 -4.25 -19.64 5.46
CA ASP A 231 -3.12 -20.25 4.74
C ASP A 231 -1.80 -19.63 5.18
N HIS A 232 -1.74 -18.30 5.30
CA HIS A 232 -0.53 -17.61 5.74
C HIS A 232 -0.13 -17.97 7.17
N ILE A 233 -1.08 -17.99 8.11
CA ILE A 233 -0.82 -18.34 9.51
C ILE A 233 -0.42 -19.81 9.62
N GLY A 234 -1.08 -20.71 8.89
CA GLY A 234 -0.73 -22.12 8.80
C GLY A 234 0.71 -22.33 8.36
N GLU A 235 1.07 -21.82 7.18
CA GLU A 235 2.40 -22.01 6.56
C GLU A 235 3.54 -21.32 7.31
N SER A 236 3.32 -20.10 7.82
CA SER A 236 4.43 -19.25 8.31
C SER A 236 4.56 -19.19 9.83
N ILE A 237 3.49 -19.52 10.56
CA ILE A 237 3.47 -19.44 12.02
C ILE A 237 3.32 -20.85 12.59
N VAL A 238 2.32 -21.63 12.16
CA VAL A 238 2.01 -22.93 12.79
C VAL A 238 3.02 -24.01 12.40
N GLU A 239 3.37 -24.14 11.11
CA GLU A 239 4.33 -25.15 10.63
C GLU A 239 5.74 -25.00 11.20
N ASP A 240 6.10 -23.81 11.71
CA ASP A 240 7.40 -23.53 12.36
C ASP A 240 7.53 -24.19 13.75
N GLY A 241 6.51 -24.89 14.23
CA GLY A 241 6.53 -25.62 15.51
C GLY A 241 6.59 -24.71 16.74
N ARG A 242 6.37 -23.41 16.57
CA ARG A 242 6.27 -22.44 17.66
C ARG A 242 4.96 -22.60 18.43
N LEU A 243 4.96 -22.17 19.69
CA LEU A 243 3.76 -22.06 20.49
C LEU A 243 2.94 -20.86 20.00
N VAL A 244 1.73 -21.12 19.54
CA VAL A 244 0.79 -20.08 19.12
C VAL A 244 -0.30 -19.95 20.16
N ILE A 245 -0.40 -18.78 20.77
CA ILE A 245 -1.50 -18.42 21.67
C ILE A 245 -2.53 -17.66 20.83
N TRP A 246 -3.75 -18.19 20.78
CA TRP A 246 -4.85 -17.65 20.02
C TRP A 246 -5.75 -16.84 20.93
N GLY A 247 -5.80 -15.52 20.71
CA GLY A 247 -6.73 -14.65 21.42
C GLY A 247 -8.19 -14.94 21.08
N SER A 248 -9.09 -14.32 21.84
CA SER A 248 -10.53 -14.43 21.65
C SER A 248 -11.01 -13.74 20.36
N GLY A 249 -12.16 -14.20 19.85
CA GLY A 249 -12.90 -13.56 18.77
C GLY A 249 -13.23 -14.48 17.60
N GLY A 250 -14.31 -14.16 16.88
CA GLY A 250 -14.77 -14.95 15.74
C GLY A 250 -13.75 -15.06 14.60
N THR A 251 -12.97 -14.01 14.36
CA THR A 251 -11.94 -13.99 13.30
C THR A 251 -10.86 -15.05 13.53
N LEU A 252 -10.31 -15.13 14.75
CA LEU A 252 -9.26 -16.11 15.06
C LEU A 252 -9.82 -17.52 15.10
N ARG A 253 -11.04 -17.71 15.60
CA ARG A 253 -11.73 -19.00 15.56
C ARG A 253 -11.88 -19.53 14.14
N GLU A 254 -12.37 -18.69 13.24
CA GLU A 254 -12.58 -19.08 11.84
C GLU A 254 -11.25 -19.39 11.15
N ILE A 255 -10.22 -18.58 11.43
CA ILE A 255 -8.87 -18.81 10.92
C ILE A 255 -8.32 -20.17 11.37
N GLY A 256 -8.41 -20.47 12.68
CA GLY A 256 -7.98 -21.74 13.26
C GLY A 256 -8.77 -22.93 12.73
N GLY A 257 -10.08 -22.77 12.55
CA GLY A 257 -10.96 -23.79 11.97
C GLY A 257 -10.54 -24.21 10.55
N ASN A 258 -10.19 -23.23 9.71
CA ASN A 258 -9.73 -23.50 8.33
C ASN A 258 -8.42 -24.30 8.28
N ILE A 259 -7.58 -24.20 9.30
CA ILE A 259 -6.31 -24.94 9.41
C ILE A 259 -6.40 -26.16 10.33
N GLY A 260 -7.62 -26.56 10.73
CA GLY A 260 -7.88 -27.84 11.42
C GLY A 260 -7.94 -27.79 12.94
N PHE A 261 -8.01 -26.61 13.56
CA PHE A 261 -8.17 -26.47 15.01
C PHE A 261 -9.61 -26.20 15.44
N GLU A 262 -9.97 -26.62 16.65
CA GLU A 262 -11.27 -26.37 17.25
C GLU A 262 -11.15 -25.28 18.33
N LEU A 263 -10.95 -24.04 17.88
CA LEU A 263 -10.74 -22.89 18.77
C LEU A 263 -12.06 -22.39 19.37
N THR A 264 -11.95 -21.76 20.53
CA THR A 264 -13.05 -21.09 21.22
C THR A 264 -13.25 -19.67 20.71
N THR A 265 -14.46 -19.13 20.89
CA THR A 265 -14.76 -17.75 20.45
C THR A 265 -14.45 -16.72 21.52
N LEU A 266 -14.60 -17.08 22.79
CA LEU A 266 -14.49 -16.16 23.93
C LEU A 266 -13.31 -16.50 24.85
N GLY A 267 -12.68 -17.66 24.64
CA GLY A 267 -11.52 -18.11 25.39
C GLY A 267 -10.21 -17.76 24.70
N ILE A 268 -9.12 -18.22 25.31
CA ILE A 268 -7.78 -18.19 24.74
C ILE A 268 -7.31 -19.62 24.60
N ASP A 269 -6.88 -20.00 23.40
CA ASP A 269 -6.46 -21.35 23.08
C ASP A 269 -4.97 -21.37 22.75
N ALA A 270 -4.33 -22.55 22.74
CA ALA A 270 -2.91 -22.69 22.46
C ALA A 270 -2.63 -23.88 21.55
N THR A 271 -1.74 -23.72 20.57
CA THR A 271 -1.33 -24.77 19.63
C THR A 271 0.19 -24.84 19.47
N VAL A 272 0.72 -26.02 19.14
CA VAL A 272 2.12 -26.25 18.76
C VAL A 272 2.13 -27.21 17.57
N GLY A 273 2.64 -26.75 16.43
CA GLY A 273 2.51 -27.52 15.18
C GLY A 273 1.04 -27.83 14.90
N SER A 274 0.71 -29.09 14.58
CA SER A 274 -0.68 -29.53 14.34
C SER A 274 -1.47 -29.89 15.60
N GLU A 275 -0.92 -29.70 16.81
CA GLU A 275 -1.59 -30.09 18.05
C GLU A 275 -2.14 -28.88 18.82
N GLN A 276 -3.40 -28.99 19.28
CA GLN A 276 -4.00 -28.03 20.20
C GLN A 276 -3.67 -28.44 21.64
N VAL A 277 -2.75 -27.71 22.25
CA VAL A 277 -2.16 -28.01 23.57
C VAL A 277 -2.93 -27.35 24.72
N GLY A 278 -3.87 -26.45 24.41
CA GLY A 278 -4.75 -25.84 25.41
C GLY A 278 -6.01 -25.25 24.79
N THR A 279 -7.10 -25.31 25.55
CA THR A 279 -8.42 -24.82 25.14
C THR A 279 -9.06 -24.02 26.27
N ASP A 280 -9.62 -22.85 25.97
CA ASP A 280 -10.27 -21.93 26.94
C ASP A 280 -9.43 -21.70 28.21
N LEU A 281 -8.16 -21.36 28.01
CA LEU A 281 -7.18 -21.22 29.07
C LEU A 281 -7.44 -19.97 29.92
N ALA A 282 -7.43 -20.17 31.23
CA ALA A 282 -7.24 -19.08 32.19
C ALA A 282 -5.76 -18.69 32.29
N GLU A 283 -5.48 -17.57 32.97
CA GLU A 283 -4.12 -17.06 33.20
C GLU A 283 -3.14 -18.14 33.68
N SER A 284 -3.51 -18.93 34.68
CA SER A 284 -2.62 -19.96 35.22
C SER A 284 -2.24 -21.03 34.18
N GLY A 285 -3.18 -21.43 33.33
CA GLY A 285 -2.91 -22.38 32.25
C GLY A 285 -2.02 -21.81 31.15
N LEU A 286 -2.17 -20.51 30.85
CA LEU A 286 -1.26 -19.82 29.92
C LEU A 286 0.16 -19.78 30.46
N ILE A 287 0.33 -19.45 31.74
CA ILE A 287 1.65 -19.43 32.41
C ILE A 287 2.27 -20.83 32.40
N GLU A 288 1.52 -21.87 32.75
CA GLU A 288 2.03 -23.26 32.77
C GLU A 288 2.53 -23.72 31.39
N ILE A 289 1.79 -23.41 30.32
CA ILE A 289 2.19 -23.76 28.95
C ILE A 289 3.42 -22.95 28.52
N LEU A 290 3.45 -21.65 28.82
CA LEU A 290 4.59 -20.78 28.51
C LEU A 290 5.86 -21.24 29.21
N ASP A 291 5.78 -21.55 30.51
CA ASP A 291 6.92 -21.99 31.31
C ASP A 291 7.45 -23.37 30.86
N SER A 292 6.58 -24.20 30.28
CA SER A 292 6.94 -25.56 29.81
C SER A 292 7.48 -25.59 28.38
N HIS A 293 7.40 -24.49 27.62
CA HIS A 293 7.79 -24.44 26.21
C HIS A 293 9.15 -23.74 26.03
N GLU A 294 10.11 -24.44 25.43
CA GLU A 294 11.48 -23.91 25.22
C GLU A 294 11.69 -23.24 23.84
N GLY A 295 10.66 -23.17 23.01
CA GLY A 295 10.73 -22.66 21.63
C GLY A 295 10.20 -21.24 21.45
N PRO A 296 10.17 -20.75 20.18
CA PRO A 296 9.51 -19.48 19.86
C PRO A 296 8.02 -19.50 20.25
N VAL A 297 7.52 -18.32 20.61
CA VAL A 297 6.12 -18.07 21.00
C VAL A 297 5.55 -16.97 20.10
N THR A 298 4.27 -17.04 19.75
CA THR A 298 3.56 -15.97 19.07
C THR A 298 2.15 -15.84 19.62
N LEU A 299 1.75 -14.62 19.98
CA LEU A 299 0.40 -14.29 20.41
C LEU A 299 -0.36 -13.64 19.25
N LEU A 300 -1.41 -14.30 18.78
CA LEU A 300 -2.31 -13.77 17.75
C LEU A 300 -3.51 -13.09 18.41
N LEU A 301 -3.73 -11.81 18.08
CA LEU A 301 -4.84 -11.02 18.59
C LEU A 301 -5.61 -10.38 17.46
N SER A 302 -6.93 -10.26 17.60
CA SER A 302 -7.73 -9.47 16.67
C SER A 302 -8.44 -8.34 17.41
N PRO A 303 -8.35 -7.08 16.97
CA PRO A 303 -8.95 -5.98 17.69
C PRO A 303 -10.48 -6.10 17.70
N MET A 304 -11.07 -5.62 18.79
CA MET A 304 -12.51 -5.52 18.95
C MET A 304 -13.07 -4.49 17.96
N GLY A 305 -14.04 -4.91 17.14
CA GLY A 305 -14.65 -4.06 16.11
C GLY A 305 -15.25 -2.77 16.70
N GLY A 306 -15.08 -1.65 16.00
CA GLY A 306 -15.60 -0.34 16.41
C GLY A 306 -14.83 0.35 17.55
N GLN A 307 -14.25 -0.40 18.50
CA GLN A 307 -13.57 0.17 19.67
C GLN A 307 -12.04 0.18 19.54
N GLY A 308 -11.46 -0.78 18.80
CA GLY A 308 -10.03 -0.85 18.53
C GLY A 308 -9.18 -1.47 19.64
N PHE A 309 -9.77 -1.94 20.75
CA PHE A 309 -9.04 -2.66 21.80
C PHE A 309 -8.44 -3.96 21.25
N LEU A 310 -7.11 -4.08 21.35
CA LEU A 310 -6.36 -5.28 21.04
C LEU A 310 -6.05 -6.08 22.31
N ILE A 311 -5.71 -5.39 23.40
CA ILE A 311 -5.41 -5.95 24.72
C ILE A 311 -6.23 -5.23 25.78
N GLY A 312 -6.67 -5.99 26.79
CA GLY A 312 -7.43 -5.52 27.94
C GLY A 312 -8.86 -6.01 27.86
N ARG A 313 -9.72 -5.23 27.20
CA ARG A 313 -11.14 -5.56 27.12
C ARG A 313 -11.38 -6.78 26.23
N GLY A 314 -11.91 -7.85 26.83
CA GLY A 314 -12.30 -9.07 26.12
C GLY A 314 -11.25 -10.18 26.10
N ASN A 315 -10.08 -9.95 26.72
CA ASN A 315 -9.00 -10.94 26.84
C ASN A 315 -8.19 -10.73 28.13
N LEU A 316 -8.89 -10.56 29.26
CA LEU A 316 -8.30 -10.33 30.59
C LEU A 316 -7.39 -11.47 31.08
N GLN A 317 -7.49 -12.66 30.47
CA GLN A 317 -6.57 -13.77 30.72
C GLN A 317 -5.12 -13.44 30.32
N LEU A 318 -4.92 -12.46 29.44
CA LEU A 318 -3.61 -11.90 29.06
C LEU A 318 -3.14 -10.89 30.10
N SER A 319 -2.83 -11.38 31.29
CA SER A 319 -2.31 -10.54 32.37
C SER A 319 -0.92 -9.96 32.02
N PRO A 320 -0.46 -8.93 32.76
CA PRO A 320 0.90 -8.42 32.59
C PRO A 320 1.99 -9.50 32.69
N ALA A 321 1.80 -10.52 33.54
CA ALA A 321 2.74 -11.63 33.67
C ALA A 321 2.80 -12.49 32.39
N VAL A 322 1.62 -12.82 31.83
CA VAL A 322 1.52 -13.56 30.55
C VAL A 322 2.14 -12.76 29.42
N LEU A 323 1.78 -11.48 29.28
CA LEU A 323 2.28 -10.61 28.22
C LEU A 323 3.80 -10.39 28.31
N SER A 324 4.33 -10.25 29.52
CA SER A 324 5.78 -10.12 29.75
C SER A 324 6.54 -11.39 29.39
N SER A 325 5.97 -12.57 29.72
CA SER A 325 6.55 -13.87 29.35
C SER A 325 6.57 -14.08 27.84
N ILE A 326 5.51 -13.67 27.13
CA ILE A 326 5.44 -13.72 25.67
C ILE A 326 6.40 -12.71 25.03
N GLY A 327 6.50 -11.51 25.59
CA GLY A 327 7.26 -10.39 25.03
C GLY A 327 6.48 -9.65 23.93
N ILE A 328 6.46 -8.32 24.02
CA ILE A 328 5.66 -7.44 23.15
C ILE A 328 6.01 -7.51 21.65
N ASP A 329 7.20 -8.02 21.30
CA ASP A 329 7.64 -8.23 19.91
C ASP A 329 7.03 -9.49 19.27
N ASN A 330 6.52 -10.41 20.09
CA ASN A 330 5.92 -11.66 19.66
C ASN A 330 4.39 -11.58 19.54
N ILE A 331 3.84 -10.36 19.64
CA ILE A 331 2.40 -10.10 19.53
C ILE A 331 2.09 -9.62 18.12
N LEU A 332 1.22 -10.35 17.43
CA LEU A 332 0.82 -10.06 16.06
C LEU A 332 -0.69 -9.84 15.98
N GLY A 333 -1.09 -8.66 15.51
CA GLY A 333 -2.49 -8.38 15.27
C GLY A 333 -3.00 -9.03 13.99
N VAL A 334 -4.28 -9.38 13.92
CA VAL A 334 -4.98 -9.91 12.75
C VAL A 334 -6.22 -9.07 12.52
N VAL A 335 -6.36 -8.45 11.34
CA VAL A 335 -7.46 -7.53 11.01
C VAL A 335 -8.08 -7.88 9.66
N THR A 336 -9.41 -7.95 9.60
CA THR A 336 -10.11 -7.98 8.31
C THR A 336 -10.29 -6.54 7.79
N PRO A 337 -10.48 -6.33 6.47
CA PRO A 337 -10.79 -5.00 5.93
C PRO A 337 -11.99 -4.35 6.60
N ALA A 338 -13.02 -5.13 6.93
CA ALA A 338 -14.20 -4.64 7.65
C ALA A 338 -13.84 -3.97 8.99
N LYS A 339 -12.88 -4.55 9.74
CA LYS A 339 -12.37 -3.94 10.98
C LYS A 339 -11.62 -2.64 10.71
N LEU A 340 -10.85 -2.56 9.63
CA LEU A 340 -10.08 -1.36 9.26
C LEU A 340 -10.95 -0.15 8.88
N LEU A 341 -12.23 -0.35 8.54
CA LEU A 341 -13.17 0.75 8.33
C LEU A 341 -13.41 1.56 9.62
N THR A 342 -13.31 0.91 10.78
CA THR A 342 -13.65 1.50 12.08
C THR A 342 -12.43 1.64 13.01
N VAL A 343 -11.47 0.72 12.92
CA VAL A 343 -10.27 0.69 13.76
C VAL A 343 -9.18 1.56 13.13
N ARG A 344 -8.90 2.70 13.77
CA ARG A 344 -7.84 3.64 13.36
C ARG A 344 -6.54 3.50 14.16
N SER A 345 -6.63 2.95 15.37
CA SER A 345 -5.51 2.65 16.27
C SER A 345 -5.78 1.37 17.04
N LEU A 346 -4.71 0.70 17.48
CA LEU A 346 -4.75 -0.44 18.38
C LEU A 346 -4.71 0.08 19.81
N ARG A 347 -5.80 -0.06 20.54
CA ARG A 347 -5.90 0.34 21.94
C ARG A 347 -5.38 -0.77 22.84
N ILE A 348 -4.53 -0.41 23.77
CA ILE A 348 -3.88 -1.34 24.69
C ILE A 348 -4.11 -0.84 26.12
N GLU A 349 -4.58 -1.75 26.97
CA GLU A 349 -4.80 -1.55 28.40
C GLU A 349 -4.34 -2.86 29.07
N THR A 350 -3.08 -2.93 29.48
CA THR A 350 -2.52 -4.17 30.09
C THR A 350 -2.83 -4.28 31.58
N GLY A 351 -3.13 -3.15 32.22
CA GLY A 351 -3.29 -3.06 33.68
C GLY A 351 -1.96 -2.93 34.43
N ASP A 352 -0.84 -2.74 33.73
CA ASP A 352 0.47 -2.43 34.29
C ASP A 352 1.11 -1.24 33.56
N ASP A 353 1.37 -0.15 34.30
CA ASP A 353 1.87 1.12 33.75
C ASP A 353 3.23 0.99 33.03
N SER A 354 4.09 0.05 33.44
CA SER A 354 5.40 -0.15 32.82
C SER A 354 5.22 -0.79 31.46
N LEU A 355 4.43 -1.87 31.39
CA LEU A 355 4.15 -2.58 30.15
C LEU A 355 3.36 -1.70 29.16
N ASP A 356 2.41 -0.93 29.66
CA ASP A 356 1.67 0.08 28.90
C ASP A 356 2.62 1.13 28.28
N GLN A 357 3.65 1.58 29.01
CA GLN A 357 4.68 2.47 28.46
C GLN A 357 5.55 1.79 27.39
N GLU A 358 5.86 0.51 27.53
CA GLU A 358 6.59 -0.25 26.51
C GLU A 358 5.80 -0.34 25.19
N PHE A 359 4.50 -0.60 25.27
CA PHE A 359 3.61 -0.56 24.10
C PHE A 359 3.51 0.84 23.50
N ALA A 360 3.39 1.88 24.33
CA ALA A 360 3.37 3.26 23.86
C ALA A 360 4.68 3.64 23.13
N ALA A 361 5.82 3.14 23.61
CA ALA A 361 7.13 3.37 23.01
C ALA A 361 7.25 2.79 21.60
N LYS A 362 6.53 1.70 21.28
CA LYS A 362 6.48 1.15 19.92
C LYS A 362 5.87 2.11 18.90
N ARG A 363 4.92 2.96 19.33
CA ARG A 363 4.10 3.88 18.51
C ARG A 363 3.22 3.21 17.46
N TYR A 364 3.65 2.11 16.89
CA TYR A 364 2.96 1.35 15.85
C TYR A 364 3.21 -0.15 16.02
N MET A 365 2.23 -0.97 15.61
CA MET A 365 2.35 -2.42 15.56
C MET A 365 1.96 -2.96 14.20
N LYS A 366 2.58 -4.07 13.83
CA LYS A 366 2.26 -4.83 12.62
C LYS A 366 0.99 -5.64 12.84
N VAL A 367 0.14 -5.68 11.81
CA VAL A 367 -1.06 -6.52 11.77
C VAL A 367 -1.13 -7.25 10.43
N LEU A 368 -1.53 -8.52 10.45
CA LEU A 368 -1.88 -9.30 9.26
C LEU A 368 -3.24 -8.84 8.74
N GLN A 369 -3.35 -8.63 7.42
CA GLN A 369 -4.59 -8.22 6.77
C GLN A 369 -5.07 -9.24 5.71
N GLY A 370 -4.19 -10.11 5.23
CA GLY A 370 -4.45 -11.09 4.19
C GLY A 370 -3.26 -12.02 4.01
N TYR A 371 -3.29 -12.87 2.97
CA TYR A 371 -2.16 -13.75 2.67
C TYR A 371 -0.89 -12.93 2.41
N ARG A 372 0.15 -13.15 3.24
CA ARG A 372 1.43 -12.40 3.20
C ARG A 372 1.30 -10.87 3.18
N THR A 373 0.15 -10.34 3.60
CA THR A 373 -0.17 -8.93 3.54
C THR A 373 -0.23 -8.36 4.95
N THR A 374 0.58 -7.33 5.21
CA THR A 374 0.66 -6.67 6.51
C THR A 374 0.31 -5.19 6.42
N ARG A 375 -0.23 -4.65 7.52
CA ARG A 375 -0.38 -3.23 7.75
C ARG A 375 0.29 -2.82 9.05
N ILE A 376 0.54 -1.53 9.17
CA ILE A 376 1.06 -0.90 10.38
C ILE A 376 -0.05 -0.01 10.92
N LEU A 377 -0.46 -0.24 12.18
CA LEU A 377 -1.47 0.56 12.86
C LEU A 377 -0.84 1.28 14.06
N PRO A 378 -1.22 2.55 14.33
CA PRO A 378 -0.74 3.27 15.50
C PRO A 378 -1.25 2.60 16.78
N VAL A 379 -0.41 2.60 17.81
CA VAL A 379 -0.75 2.14 19.15
C VAL A 379 -1.24 3.32 19.97
N SER A 380 -2.32 3.11 20.71
CA SER A 380 -2.87 4.05 21.69
C SER A 380 -2.93 3.33 23.02
N VAL A 381 -2.38 3.95 24.05
CA VAL A 381 -2.44 3.46 25.43
C VAL A 381 -3.19 4.52 26.23
N ASP A 382 -4.18 4.09 27.00
CA ASP A 382 -5.06 4.99 27.76
C ASP A 382 -4.55 5.27 29.17
#